data_AF-A0A9W6FC51-F1
#
_entry.id   AF-A0A9W6FC51-F1
#
_cell.length_a   1.000
_cell.length_b   1.000
_cell.length_c   1.000
_cell.angle_alpha   90.00
_cell.angle_beta   90.00
_cell.angle_gamma   90.00
#
_symmetry.space_group_name_H-M   'P 1'
#
loop_
_entity.id
_entity.type
_entity.pdbx_description
1 polymer ?
#
loop_
_entity_poly.entity_id
_entity_poly.type
_entity_poly.pdbx_seq_one_letter_code
_entity_poly.pdbx_strand_id
1 'polypeptide(L)'
;MDEAEADLITAEHIKSDQCYNLIPGGAGGRPSNGEGGVRRMLIDGNGVYVEGRICAIASHYGISQKKISDIVSGRRKVAKALEQGGSEPTTSVTKETEPAFDPAIAAIADRLKTKKIKLGRATEKTAYQIRNTAALLVEATGVTDIRRLKQSDIAVFCDVMSRLPPAYRKSPKEKLVPLADIIAAAAETSVKVGLSPATANRNLGFVAQIVKHANAEGLPTQGSIDVKDLRESDMEDDQDKVPPFERSDIRKLFEGSIWRSTMSKRKQHAPEFKAKVALEALKGEQTVSELASRFGVHPTMINQWKRALLDGASGVFERGGRKAPVIDEDQVRDLHAKIGELAVANSFLERKLKPWGGK
;
A
#
# COMPACT_ATOMS: atom_id res chain seq x y z
N MET A 1 -24.98 0.76 -47.72
CA MET A 1 -23.71 0.80 -48.47
C MET A 1 -23.69 -0.43 -49.35
N ASP A 2 -24.00 -0.24 -50.62
CA ASP A 2 -23.87 -1.30 -51.64
C ASP A 2 -22.38 -1.57 -51.92
N GLU A 3 -22.07 -2.74 -52.46
CA GLU A 3 -20.70 -3.23 -52.75
C GLU A 3 -19.84 -2.21 -53.53
N ALA A 4 -20.46 -1.32 -54.32
CA ALA A 4 -19.76 -0.27 -55.06
C ALA A 4 -19.25 0.91 -54.19
N GLU A 5 -19.76 1.12 -52.97
CA GLU A 5 -19.25 2.14 -52.04
C GLU A 5 -18.08 1.65 -51.17
N ALA A 6 -17.91 0.33 -51.03
CA ALA A 6 -16.79 -0.25 -50.28
C ALA A 6 -15.44 -0.08 -51.02
N ASP A 7 -15.49 0.01 -52.36
CA ASP A 7 -14.31 0.17 -53.23
C ASP A 7 -13.76 1.62 -53.27
N LEU A 8 -14.42 2.57 -52.60
CA LEU A 8 -13.98 3.97 -52.54
C LEU A 8 -13.07 4.32 -51.35
N ILE A 9 -12.67 3.34 -50.52
CA ILE A 9 -11.60 3.56 -49.53
C ILE A 9 -10.24 3.41 -50.22
N THR A 10 -9.90 4.40 -51.04
CA THR A 10 -8.54 4.57 -51.57
C THR A 10 -7.58 5.04 -50.48
N ALA A 11 -6.28 4.79 -50.66
CA ALA A 11 -5.22 5.18 -49.73
C ALA A 11 -5.13 6.71 -49.46
N GLU A 12 -5.81 7.54 -50.27
CA GLU A 12 -5.94 8.97 -50.04
C GLU A 12 -6.97 9.32 -48.97
N HIS A 13 -8.08 8.57 -48.85
CA HIS A 13 -9.08 8.77 -47.80
C HIS A 13 -8.54 8.46 -46.39
N ILE A 14 -7.60 7.52 -46.33
CA ILE A 14 -6.88 7.12 -45.10
C ILE A 14 -5.93 8.23 -44.61
N LYS A 15 -5.53 9.20 -45.44
CA LYS A 15 -4.62 10.28 -45.04
C LYS A 15 -5.31 11.53 -44.49
N SER A 16 -6.63 11.62 -44.60
CA SER A 16 -7.41 12.79 -44.21
C SER A 16 -8.33 12.37 -43.06
N ASP A 17 -7.98 12.72 -41.81
CA ASP A 17 -8.79 12.46 -40.60
C ASP A 17 -10.24 12.95 -40.75
N GLN A 18 -11.15 12.08 -41.22
CA GLN A 18 -12.57 12.40 -41.39
C GLN A 18 -13.46 11.58 -40.45
N CYS A 19 -14.44 12.25 -39.85
CA CYS A 19 -15.45 11.65 -38.97
C CYS A 19 -16.80 11.58 -39.68
N TYR A 20 -17.43 10.41 -39.66
CA TYR A 20 -18.82 10.25 -40.12
C TYR A 20 -19.75 9.88 -38.95
N ASN A 21 -20.92 10.51 -38.90
CA ASN A 21 -21.97 10.19 -37.93
C ASN A 21 -22.97 9.21 -38.58
N LEU A 22 -23.15 8.04 -37.98
CA LEU A 22 -24.10 7.04 -38.47
C LEU A 22 -25.48 7.34 -37.88
N ILE A 23 -26.42 7.80 -38.71
CA ILE A 23 -27.83 7.96 -38.33
C ILE A 23 -28.50 6.58 -38.37
N PRO A 24 -29.30 6.19 -37.36
CA PRO A 24 -29.97 4.89 -37.38
C PRO A 24 -31.10 4.91 -38.41
N GLY A 25 -31.02 4.00 -39.40
CA GLY A 25 -32.11 3.74 -40.34
C GLY A 25 -33.33 3.18 -39.62
N GLY A 26 -34.47 3.84 -39.79
CA GLY A 26 -35.71 3.53 -39.09
C GLY A 26 -36.44 2.29 -39.63
N ALA A 27 -36.98 1.51 -38.70
CA ALA A 27 -38.24 0.80 -38.87
C ALA A 27 -38.96 0.80 -37.51
N GLY A 28 -40.27 1.01 -37.54
CA GLY A 28 -41.09 1.53 -36.44
C GLY A 28 -41.04 0.78 -35.11
N GLY A 29 -40.99 1.57 -34.04
CA GLY A 29 -41.23 1.13 -32.67
C GLY A 29 -40.68 2.17 -31.68
N ARG A 30 -41.54 2.96 -31.05
CA ARG A 30 -41.15 3.87 -29.95
C ARG A 30 -40.50 3.04 -28.84
N PRO A 31 -39.23 3.27 -28.45
CA PRO A 31 -38.69 2.72 -27.23
C PRO A 31 -38.91 3.73 -26.09
N SER A 32 -39.61 3.28 -25.07
CA SER A 32 -39.63 3.87 -23.75
C SER A 32 -38.21 3.98 -23.16
N ASN A 33 -37.90 5.15 -22.59
CA ASN A 33 -36.85 5.43 -21.61
C ASN A 33 -35.67 4.44 -21.51
N GLY A 34 -34.56 4.77 -22.19
CA GLY A 34 -33.26 4.15 -21.99
C GLY A 34 -32.32 4.36 -23.19
N GLU A 35 -31.27 5.16 -23.01
CA GLU A 35 -30.04 5.23 -23.81
C GLU A 35 -30.15 5.22 -25.35
N GLY A 36 -30.30 6.40 -25.96
CA GLY A 36 -30.12 6.62 -27.40
C GLY A 36 -28.80 7.35 -27.72
N GLY A 37 -27.68 6.63 -27.77
CA GLY A 37 -26.37 7.19 -28.16
C GLY A 37 -26.10 7.06 -29.66
N VAL A 38 -25.82 8.18 -30.34
CA VAL A 38 -25.36 8.20 -31.74
C VAL A 38 -23.95 7.60 -31.82
N ARG A 39 -23.74 6.59 -32.68
CA ARG A 39 -22.43 5.92 -32.84
C ARG A 39 -21.51 6.69 -33.79
N ARG A 40 -20.28 6.98 -33.37
CA ARG A 40 -19.25 7.66 -34.18
C ARG A 40 -18.27 6.66 -34.80
N MET A 41 -18.03 6.82 -36.10
CA MET A 41 -17.04 6.06 -36.88
C MET A 41 -15.90 6.99 -37.32
N LEU A 42 -14.67 6.53 -37.12
CA LEU A 42 -13.43 7.24 -37.37
C LEU A 42 -12.56 6.39 -38.28
N ILE A 43 -12.08 6.96 -39.38
CA ILE A 43 -11.14 6.31 -40.29
C ILE A 43 -9.92 7.23 -40.37
N ASP A 44 -8.77 6.70 -39.96
CA ASP A 44 -7.49 7.40 -40.05
C ASP A 44 -6.45 6.53 -40.78
N GLY A 45 -5.23 7.07 -40.85
CA GLY A 45 -4.03 6.45 -41.42
C GLY A 45 -3.77 5.00 -41.00
N ASN A 46 -4.31 4.61 -39.84
CA ASN A 46 -3.99 3.40 -39.12
C ASN A 46 -5.21 2.49 -38.86
N GLY A 47 -6.40 2.83 -39.35
CA GLY A 47 -7.52 1.88 -39.41
C GLY A 47 -8.90 2.49 -39.12
N VAL A 48 -9.88 1.59 -39.00
CA VAL A 48 -11.29 1.94 -38.81
C VAL A 48 -11.70 1.69 -37.37
N TYR A 49 -12.23 2.73 -36.72
CA TYR A 49 -12.64 2.76 -35.32
C TYR A 49 -14.13 3.05 -35.22
N VAL A 50 -14.84 2.31 -34.36
CA VAL A 50 -16.25 2.57 -34.05
C VAL A 50 -16.39 2.69 -32.55
N GLU A 51 -16.96 3.81 -32.08
CA GLU A 51 -17.05 4.16 -30.64
C GLU A 51 -15.69 4.06 -29.90
N GLY A 52 -14.59 4.35 -30.59
CA GLY A 52 -13.24 4.32 -30.02
C GLY A 52 -12.66 2.92 -29.82
N ARG A 53 -13.30 1.86 -30.34
CA ARG A 53 -12.76 0.50 -30.36
C ARG A 53 -12.52 0.06 -31.80
N ILE A 54 -11.39 -0.61 -32.03
CA ILE A 54 -11.06 -1.21 -33.32
C ILE A 54 -12.02 -2.38 -33.58
N CYS A 55 -12.78 -2.32 -34.67
CA CYS A 55 -13.78 -3.33 -34.99
C CYS A 55 -13.25 -4.41 -35.93
N ALA A 56 -13.62 -5.65 -35.63
CA ALA A 56 -13.15 -6.89 -36.26
C ALA A 56 -13.74 -7.12 -37.67
N ILE A 57 -13.40 -6.28 -38.65
CA ILE A 57 -13.57 -6.58 -40.10
C ILE A 57 -12.49 -7.59 -40.54
N ALA A 58 -12.39 -8.68 -39.79
CA ALA A 58 -11.37 -9.70 -39.95
C ALA A 58 -12.02 -11.06 -40.25
N SER A 59 -13.25 -11.28 -39.77
CA SER A 59 -14.02 -12.48 -40.09
C SER A 59 -14.58 -12.50 -41.51
N HIS A 60 -14.86 -11.35 -42.13
CA HIS A 60 -15.40 -11.33 -43.51
C HIS A 60 -14.34 -11.57 -44.60
N TYR A 61 -13.07 -11.26 -44.31
CA TYR A 61 -11.93 -11.49 -45.21
C TYR A 61 -11.04 -12.67 -44.78
N GLY A 62 -11.47 -13.47 -43.79
CA GLY A 62 -10.74 -14.66 -43.34
C GLY A 62 -9.38 -14.39 -42.67
N ILE A 63 -9.20 -13.21 -42.07
CA ILE A 63 -7.95 -12.82 -41.40
C ILE A 63 -8.15 -13.00 -39.89
N SER A 64 -7.37 -13.87 -39.25
CA SER A 64 -7.51 -14.10 -37.80
C SER A 64 -7.06 -12.89 -36.97
N GLN A 65 -7.70 -12.67 -35.81
CA GLN A 65 -7.34 -11.59 -34.88
C GLN A 65 -5.86 -11.64 -34.45
N LYS A 66 -5.28 -12.85 -34.36
CA LYS A 66 -3.86 -13.07 -34.09
C LYS A 66 -2.97 -12.51 -35.22
N LYS A 67 -3.39 -12.66 -36.48
CA LYS A 67 -2.70 -12.15 -37.67
C LYS A 67 -2.63 -10.62 -37.69
N ILE A 68 -3.69 -9.96 -37.23
CA ILE A 68 -3.76 -8.49 -37.11
C ILE A 68 -2.91 -8.01 -35.93
N SER A 69 -2.99 -8.71 -34.79
CA SER A 69 -2.15 -8.45 -33.61
C SER A 69 -0.65 -8.59 -33.90
N ASP A 70 -0.25 -9.57 -34.71
CA ASP A 70 1.16 -9.80 -35.10
C ASP A 70 1.71 -8.72 -36.05
N ILE A 71 0.85 -8.11 -36.87
CA ILE A 71 1.22 -7.00 -37.77
C ILE A 71 1.36 -5.70 -36.97
N VAL A 72 0.40 -5.41 -36.08
CA VAL A 72 0.40 -4.22 -35.20
C VAL A 72 1.54 -4.25 -34.17
N SER A 73 1.96 -5.44 -33.73
CA SER A 73 3.10 -5.61 -32.80
C SER A 73 4.48 -5.70 -33.48
N GLY A 74 4.55 -5.53 -34.80
CA GLY A 74 5.81 -5.44 -35.56
C GLY A 74 6.59 -6.75 -35.71
N ARG A 75 6.05 -7.90 -35.29
CA ARG A 75 6.75 -9.20 -35.31
C ARG A 75 6.91 -9.81 -36.71
N ARG A 76 6.35 -9.19 -37.75
CA ARG A 76 6.31 -9.75 -39.11
C ARG A 76 7.29 -9.17 -40.13
N LYS A 77 8.28 -8.37 -39.72
CA LYS A 77 9.35 -7.91 -40.63
C LYS A 77 10.56 -8.84 -40.72
N VAL A 78 10.56 -10.03 -40.09
CA VAL A 78 11.76 -10.91 -40.03
C VAL A 78 11.60 -12.25 -40.78
N ALA A 79 10.68 -12.36 -41.74
CA ALA A 79 10.44 -13.64 -42.44
C ALA A 79 10.50 -13.54 -43.97
N LYS A 80 11.43 -12.75 -44.52
CA LYS A 80 11.78 -12.84 -45.96
C LYS A 80 13.23 -12.39 -46.23
N ALA A 81 14.19 -13.16 -45.75
CA ALA A 81 15.58 -13.11 -46.23
C ALA A 81 16.33 -14.36 -45.73
N LEU A 82 16.00 -15.54 -46.26
CA LEU A 82 16.89 -16.69 -46.15
C LEU A 82 16.58 -17.67 -47.27
N GLU A 83 17.14 -17.37 -48.44
CA GLU A 83 17.49 -18.39 -49.42
C GLU A 83 18.60 -17.83 -50.32
N GLN A 84 19.64 -18.66 -50.48
CA GLN A 84 20.77 -18.60 -51.41
C GLN A 84 22.14 -18.12 -50.87
N GLY A 85 23.05 -19.09 -50.75
CA GLY A 85 24.40 -19.01 -51.33
C GLY A 85 25.55 -18.69 -50.36
N GLY A 86 26.43 -19.66 -50.13
CA GLY A 86 27.57 -19.54 -49.22
C GLY A 86 28.86 -18.96 -49.84
N SER A 87 29.81 -18.62 -48.98
CA SER A 87 31.24 -18.96 -49.07
C SER A 87 32.00 -18.34 -47.88
N GLU A 88 32.59 -19.21 -47.06
CA GLU A 88 33.90 -19.21 -46.38
C GLU A 88 34.59 -17.94 -45.80
N PRO A 89 35.56 -18.14 -44.88
CA PRO A 89 35.54 -17.52 -43.56
C PRO A 89 36.41 -16.27 -43.49
N THR A 90 35.99 -15.31 -42.66
CA THR A 90 36.90 -14.26 -42.19
C THR A 90 36.77 -14.14 -40.69
N THR A 91 37.83 -14.58 -40.01
CA THR A 91 38.14 -14.37 -38.61
C THR A 91 37.92 -12.91 -38.26
N SER A 92 36.80 -12.60 -37.61
CA SER A 92 36.54 -11.29 -37.02
C SER A 92 36.36 -11.47 -35.52
N VAL A 93 37.35 -10.96 -34.80
CA VAL A 93 37.42 -10.90 -33.35
C VAL A 93 36.15 -10.21 -32.83
N THR A 94 35.29 -10.96 -32.15
CA THR A 94 34.14 -10.43 -31.41
C THR A 94 34.67 -9.54 -30.27
N LYS A 95 34.63 -8.22 -30.47
CA LYS A 95 34.61 -7.29 -29.33
C LYS A 95 33.34 -7.59 -28.54
N GLU A 96 33.48 -8.18 -27.36
CA GLU A 96 32.42 -8.24 -26.37
C GLU A 96 31.98 -6.81 -26.07
N THR A 97 30.83 -6.42 -26.61
CA THR A 97 30.19 -5.15 -26.25
C THR A 97 29.81 -5.28 -24.79
N GLU A 98 30.43 -4.50 -23.91
CA GLU A 98 30.04 -4.46 -22.50
C GLU A 98 28.52 -4.19 -22.41
N PRO A 99 27.79 -4.96 -21.58
CA PRO A 99 26.36 -4.76 -21.46
C PRO A 99 26.08 -3.34 -20.96
N ALA A 100 25.14 -2.65 -21.60
CA ALA A 100 24.77 -1.26 -21.25
C ALA A 100 24.29 -1.10 -19.80
N PHE A 101 23.91 -2.21 -19.15
CA PHE A 101 23.50 -2.25 -17.76
C PHE A 101 24.25 -3.37 -17.03
N ASP A 102 24.68 -3.09 -15.80
CA ASP A 102 25.32 -4.09 -14.93
C ASP A 102 24.35 -5.28 -14.70
N PRO A 103 24.75 -6.51 -15.08
CA PRO A 103 23.93 -7.70 -14.98
C PRO A 103 23.82 -8.29 -13.57
N ALA A 104 24.54 -7.73 -12.58
CA ALA A 104 24.45 -8.19 -11.21
C ALA A 104 23.03 -8.07 -10.66
N ILE A 105 22.53 -9.14 -10.02
CA ILE A 105 21.18 -9.19 -9.42
C ILE A 105 21.00 -8.04 -8.41
N ALA A 106 22.03 -7.73 -7.63
CA ALA A 106 22.03 -6.60 -6.69
C ALA A 106 21.87 -5.25 -7.39
N ALA A 107 22.59 -5.03 -8.50
CA ALA A 107 22.51 -3.79 -9.27
C ALA A 107 21.13 -3.61 -9.92
N ILE A 108 20.55 -4.69 -10.46
CA ILE A 108 19.19 -4.69 -11.01
C ILE A 108 18.16 -4.37 -9.92
N ALA A 109 18.32 -4.94 -8.72
CA ALA A 109 17.45 -4.67 -7.59
C ALA A 109 17.50 -3.18 -7.16
N ASP A 110 18.69 -2.56 -7.17
CA ASP A 110 18.86 -1.14 -6.88
C ASP A 110 18.28 -0.23 -7.96
N ARG A 111 18.39 -0.61 -9.24
CA ARG A 111 17.72 0.10 -10.34
C ARG A 111 16.19 -0.02 -10.25
N LEU A 112 15.68 -1.22 -9.96
CA LEU A 112 14.25 -1.47 -9.75
C LEU A 112 13.70 -0.60 -8.61
N LYS A 113 14.42 -0.58 -7.49
CA LYS A 113 14.12 0.25 -6.32
C LYS A 113 14.03 1.73 -6.71
N THR A 114 15.07 2.25 -7.34
CA THR A 114 15.18 3.65 -7.76
C THR A 114 14.04 4.02 -8.71
N LYS A 115 13.74 3.16 -9.69
CA LYS A 115 12.61 3.33 -10.61
C LYS A 115 11.27 3.39 -9.89
N LYS A 116 11.04 2.50 -8.92
CA LYS A 116 9.77 2.48 -8.17
C LYS A 116 9.59 3.69 -7.25
N ILE A 117 10.66 4.13 -6.58
CA ILE A 117 10.63 5.33 -5.73
C ILE A 117 10.33 6.55 -6.61
N LYS A 118 11.03 6.70 -7.75
CA LYS A 118 10.79 7.79 -8.71
C LYS A 118 9.34 7.85 -9.21
N LEU A 119 8.71 6.69 -9.38
CA LEU A 119 7.31 6.58 -9.82
C LEU A 119 6.29 6.69 -8.68
N GLY A 120 6.71 6.90 -7.44
CA GLY A 120 5.82 6.94 -6.26
C GLY A 120 5.15 5.59 -5.94
N ARG A 121 5.70 4.48 -6.45
CA ARG A 121 5.13 3.12 -6.32
C ARG A 121 5.79 2.26 -5.24
N ALA A 122 6.74 2.81 -4.49
CA ALA A 122 7.41 2.11 -3.40
C ALA A 122 7.68 3.03 -2.22
N THR A 123 7.54 2.46 -1.03
CA THR A 123 8.01 3.05 0.23
C THR A 123 9.45 2.64 0.50
N GLU A 124 10.11 3.29 1.44
CA GLU A 124 11.45 2.89 1.92
C GLU A 124 11.48 1.44 2.43
N LYS A 125 10.40 0.99 3.08
CA LYS A 125 10.24 -0.41 3.51
C LYS A 125 10.22 -1.37 2.33
N THR A 126 9.48 -1.06 1.27
CA THR A 126 9.44 -1.89 0.05
C THR A 126 10.81 -1.94 -0.63
N ALA A 127 11.51 -0.81 -0.67
CA ALA A 127 12.86 -0.69 -1.18
C ALA A 127 13.86 -1.57 -0.42
N TYR A 128 13.79 -1.57 0.92
CA TYR A 128 14.57 -2.44 1.77
C TYR A 128 14.28 -3.93 1.51
N GLN A 129 13.00 -4.30 1.37
CA GLN A 129 12.60 -5.68 1.11
C GLN A 129 13.12 -6.21 -0.24
N ILE A 130 13.08 -5.40 -1.29
CA ILE A 130 13.63 -5.77 -2.61
C ILE A 130 15.13 -6.08 -2.50
N ARG A 131 15.90 -5.20 -1.82
CA ARG A 131 17.34 -5.39 -1.61
C ARG A 131 17.63 -6.64 -0.79
N ASN A 132 16.90 -6.84 0.30
CA ASN A 132 17.10 -8.01 1.17
C ASN A 132 16.76 -9.32 0.44
N THR A 133 15.73 -9.30 -0.40
CA THR A 133 15.37 -10.46 -1.24
C THR A 133 16.47 -10.77 -2.27
N ALA A 134 17.01 -9.74 -2.94
CA ALA A 134 18.10 -9.91 -3.90
C ALA A 134 19.36 -10.48 -3.23
N ALA A 135 19.72 -9.97 -2.05
CA ALA A 135 20.85 -10.48 -1.28
C ALA A 135 20.65 -11.94 -0.87
N LEU A 136 19.45 -12.28 -0.37
CA LEU A 136 19.11 -13.66 -0.01
C LEU A 136 19.15 -14.60 -1.23
N LEU A 137 18.67 -14.16 -2.39
CA LEU A 137 18.70 -14.95 -3.63
C LEU A 137 20.14 -15.27 -4.06
N VAL A 138 21.00 -14.25 -4.08
CA VAL A 138 22.42 -14.41 -4.45
C VAL A 138 23.13 -15.35 -3.48
N GLU A 139 22.87 -15.23 -2.18
CA GLU A 139 23.51 -16.06 -1.18
C GLU A 139 22.99 -17.51 -1.19
N ALA A 140 21.69 -17.70 -1.37
CA ALA A 140 21.08 -19.02 -1.43
C ALA A 140 21.50 -19.82 -2.67
N THR A 141 21.67 -19.15 -3.80
CA THR A 141 21.93 -19.81 -5.09
C THR A 141 23.40 -19.73 -5.54
N GLY A 142 24.18 -18.80 -4.96
CA GLY A 142 25.51 -18.45 -5.44
C GLY A 142 25.53 -17.70 -6.77
N VAL A 143 24.38 -17.45 -7.39
CA VAL A 143 24.28 -16.79 -8.70
C VAL A 143 24.26 -15.27 -8.49
N THR A 144 25.30 -14.60 -8.98
CA THR A 144 25.42 -13.13 -8.92
C THR A 144 24.91 -12.44 -10.17
N ASP A 145 25.06 -13.08 -11.35
CA ASP A 145 24.66 -12.55 -12.66
C ASP A 145 23.27 -13.10 -13.05
N ILE A 146 22.33 -12.19 -13.32
CA ILE A 146 20.95 -12.57 -13.67
C ILE A 146 20.87 -13.45 -14.91
N ARG A 147 21.80 -13.30 -15.86
CA ARG A 147 21.82 -14.04 -17.12
C ARG A 147 22.13 -15.52 -16.90
N ARG A 148 22.72 -15.86 -15.76
CA ARG A 148 23.02 -17.25 -15.36
C ARG A 148 21.92 -17.89 -14.52
N LEU A 149 20.91 -17.12 -14.11
CA LEU A 149 19.84 -17.60 -13.25
C LEU A 149 18.91 -18.56 -14.02
N LYS A 150 18.65 -19.72 -13.43
CA LYS A 150 17.80 -20.80 -13.97
C LYS A 150 16.59 -21.05 -13.07
N GLN A 151 15.61 -21.79 -13.60
CA GLN A 151 14.46 -22.27 -12.82
C GLN A 151 14.88 -23.17 -11.64
N SER A 152 15.91 -24.00 -11.80
CA SER A 152 16.46 -24.85 -10.74
C SER A 152 16.93 -24.04 -9.53
N ASP A 153 17.50 -22.85 -9.77
CA ASP A 153 18.02 -22.00 -8.72
C ASP A 153 16.87 -21.40 -7.88
N ILE A 154 15.71 -21.17 -8.50
CA ILE A 154 14.51 -20.74 -7.77
C ILE A 154 13.98 -21.86 -6.87
N ALA A 155 14.08 -23.13 -7.29
CA ALA A 155 13.73 -24.25 -6.44
C ALA A 155 14.68 -24.36 -5.23
N VAL A 156 15.99 -24.18 -5.42
CA VAL A 156 16.98 -24.09 -4.34
C VAL A 156 16.64 -22.93 -3.39
N PHE A 157 16.27 -21.77 -3.93
CA PHE A 157 15.87 -20.63 -3.13
C PHE A 157 14.64 -20.92 -2.26
N CYS A 158 13.64 -21.65 -2.78
CA CYS A 158 12.49 -22.10 -1.99
C CYS A 158 12.89 -23.07 -0.86
N ASP A 159 13.75 -24.04 -1.15
CA ASP A 159 14.27 -25.00 -0.14
C ASP A 159 15.07 -24.29 0.96
N VAL A 160 15.85 -23.28 0.61
CA VAL A 160 16.55 -22.46 1.60
C VAL A 160 15.56 -21.69 2.48
N MET A 161 14.50 -21.09 1.91
CA MET A 161 13.48 -20.37 2.69
C MET A 161 12.69 -21.27 3.65
N SER A 162 12.47 -22.55 3.32
CA SER A 162 11.78 -23.50 4.20
C SER A 162 12.65 -23.95 5.37
N ARG A 163 13.98 -23.78 5.29
CA ARG A 163 14.96 -24.16 6.32
C ARG A 163 15.42 -23.00 7.19
N LEU A 164 15.04 -21.77 6.88
CA LEU A 164 15.49 -20.60 7.61
C LEU A 164 14.64 -20.32 8.86
N PRO A 165 15.25 -19.88 9.97
CA PRO A 165 14.48 -19.50 11.15
C PRO A 165 13.70 -18.20 10.92
N PRO A 166 12.49 -18.02 11.49
CA PRO A 166 11.67 -16.81 11.35
C PRO A 166 12.34 -15.50 11.81
N ALA A 167 13.40 -15.60 12.61
CA ALA A 167 14.16 -14.48 13.15
C ALA A 167 15.52 -14.26 12.47
N TYR A 168 15.78 -14.87 11.30
CA TYR A 168 17.07 -14.77 10.62
C TYR A 168 17.50 -13.31 10.39
N ARG A 169 18.75 -12.99 10.75
CA ARG A 169 19.41 -11.68 10.52
C ARG A 169 18.72 -10.48 11.18
N LYS A 170 17.88 -10.69 12.18
CA LYS A 170 17.35 -9.60 13.01
C LYS A 170 18.41 -9.07 13.97
N SER A 171 19.29 -9.95 14.46
CA SER A 171 20.40 -9.58 15.33
C SER A 171 21.57 -8.99 14.52
N PRO A 172 22.23 -7.90 14.97
CA PRO A 172 23.42 -7.36 14.32
C PRO A 172 24.56 -8.37 14.16
N LYS A 173 24.71 -9.31 15.10
CA LYS A 173 25.76 -10.35 15.08
C LYS A 173 25.52 -11.39 13.97
N GLU A 174 24.26 -11.73 13.72
CA GLU A 174 23.87 -12.72 12.70
C GLU A 174 23.97 -12.18 11.27
N LYS A 175 24.09 -10.86 11.08
CA LYS A 175 24.16 -10.26 9.74
C LYS A 175 25.40 -10.68 8.95
N LEU A 176 26.48 -11.05 9.64
CA LEU A 176 27.74 -11.45 9.05
C LEU A 176 27.89 -12.97 8.94
N VAL A 177 26.95 -13.73 9.52
CA VAL A 177 27.01 -15.18 9.53
C VAL A 177 26.51 -15.70 8.17
N PRO A 178 27.25 -16.63 7.51
CA PRO A 178 26.80 -17.30 6.30
C PRO A 178 25.47 -18.01 6.50
N LEU A 179 24.62 -18.01 5.47
CA LEU A 179 23.30 -18.62 5.53
C LEU A 179 23.33 -20.11 5.93
N ALA A 180 24.33 -20.85 5.47
CA ALA A 180 24.51 -22.26 5.78
C ALA A 180 24.68 -22.51 7.28
N ASP A 181 25.48 -21.68 7.96
CA ASP A 181 25.73 -21.79 9.39
C ASP A 181 24.48 -21.42 10.21
N ILE A 182 23.69 -20.44 9.73
CA ILE A 182 22.41 -20.08 10.35
C ILE A 182 21.42 -21.25 10.26
N ILE A 183 21.36 -21.93 9.11
CA ILE A 183 20.49 -23.09 8.90
C ILE A 183 20.95 -24.26 9.79
N ALA A 184 22.25 -24.52 9.86
CA ALA A 184 22.80 -25.56 10.72
C ALA A 184 22.49 -25.32 12.20
N ALA A 185 22.73 -24.10 12.69
CA ALA A 185 22.41 -23.73 14.07
C ALA A 185 20.90 -23.81 14.37
N ALA A 186 20.05 -23.44 13.41
CA ALA A 186 18.61 -23.56 13.54
C ALA A 186 18.14 -25.01 13.58
N ALA A 187 18.82 -25.93 12.88
CA ALA A 187 18.50 -27.36 12.90
C ALA A 187 18.84 -28.03 14.24
N GLU A 188 19.86 -27.54 14.94
CA GLU A 188 20.23 -28.02 16.28
C GLU A 188 19.31 -27.48 17.38
N THR A 189 18.65 -26.36 17.13
CA THR A 189 17.76 -25.72 18.10
C THR A 189 16.32 -26.17 17.89
N SER A 190 15.53 -26.33 18.95
CA SER A 190 14.08 -26.65 18.85
C SER A 190 13.21 -25.46 18.35
N VAL A 191 13.79 -24.52 17.60
CA VAL A 191 13.10 -23.33 17.09
C VAL A 191 12.31 -23.70 15.84
N LYS A 192 11.12 -23.10 15.66
CA LYS A 192 10.33 -23.29 14.43
C LYS A 192 11.18 -22.95 13.22
N VAL A 193 11.35 -23.92 12.32
CA VAL A 193 12.10 -23.78 11.07
C VAL A 193 11.13 -23.39 9.95
N GLY A 194 11.57 -22.52 9.05
CA GLY A 194 10.82 -22.06 7.87
C GLY A 194 10.25 -20.64 8.02
N LEU A 195 10.40 -19.85 6.95
CA LEU A 195 9.68 -18.58 6.82
C LEU A 195 8.18 -18.84 6.68
N SER A 196 7.35 -17.85 7.06
CA SER A 196 5.92 -17.95 6.81
C SER A 196 5.61 -17.95 5.30
N PRO A 197 4.54 -18.64 4.85
CA PRO A 197 4.13 -18.66 3.44
C PRO A 197 3.97 -17.26 2.86
N ALA A 198 3.36 -16.35 3.63
CA ALA A 198 3.19 -14.94 3.26
C ALA A 198 4.52 -14.21 3.03
N THR A 199 5.59 -14.57 3.75
CA THR A 199 6.93 -13.97 3.57
C THR A 199 7.64 -14.59 2.37
N ALA A 200 7.62 -15.92 2.24
CA ALA A 200 8.21 -16.65 1.11
C ALA A 200 7.60 -16.19 -0.23
N ASN A 201 6.26 -16.10 -0.30
CA ASN A 201 5.55 -15.65 -1.49
C ASN A 201 5.83 -14.19 -1.87
N ARG A 202 6.13 -13.35 -0.89
CA ARG A 202 6.53 -11.95 -1.12
C ARG A 202 7.92 -11.88 -1.73
N ASN A 203 8.84 -12.69 -1.22
CA ASN A 203 10.18 -12.83 -1.79
C ASN A 203 10.11 -13.32 -3.24
N LEU A 204 9.36 -14.40 -3.52
CA LEU A 204 9.13 -14.89 -4.88
C LEU A 204 8.52 -13.83 -5.80
N GLY A 205 7.59 -13.02 -5.28
CA GLY A 205 7.04 -11.87 -5.99
C GLY A 205 8.08 -10.81 -6.35
N PHE A 206 9.04 -10.52 -5.47
CA PHE A 206 10.14 -9.62 -5.77
C PHE A 206 11.13 -10.21 -6.77
N VAL A 207 11.45 -11.51 -6.68
CA VAL A 207 12.30 -12.20 -7.67
C VAL A 207 11.69 -12.09 -9.07
N ALA A 208 10.39 -12.37 -9.22
CA ALA A 208 9.71 -12.22 -10.51
C ALA A 208 9.75 -10.78 -11.05
N GLN A 209 9.69 -9.77 -10.16
CA GLN A 209 9.82 -8.37 -10.56
C GLN A 209 11.24 -8.01 -11.00
N ILE A 210 12.27 -8.56 -10.34
CA ILE A 210 13.68 -8.38 -10.71
C ILE A 210 13.92 -8.99 -12.09
N VAL A 211 13.50 -10.24 -12.33
CA VAL A 211 13.61 -10.92 -13.62
C VAL A 211 12.88 -10.13 -14.71
N LYS A 212 11.65 -9.68 -14.45
CA LYS A 212 10.90 -8.85 -15.40
C LYS A 212 11.60 -7.54 -15.73
N HIS A 213 12.25 -6.91 -14.73
CA HIS A 213 13.00 -5.68 -14.95
C HIS A 213 14.27 -5.93 -15.76
N ALA A 214 15.02 -6.99 -15.47
CA ALA A 214 16.21 -7.41 -16.20
C ALA A 214 15.89 -7.68 -17.68
N ASN A 215 14.79 -8.41 -17.95
CA ASN A 215 14.33 -8.65 -19.33
C ASN A 215 14.03 -7.34 -20.08
N ALA A 216 13.45 -6.35 -19.40
CA ALA A 216 13.18 -5.03 -19.99
C ALA A 216 14.46 -4.20 -20.24
N GLU A 217 15.55 -4.49 -19.54
CA GLU A 217 16.87 -3.89 -19.74
C GLU A 217 17.73 -4.67 -20.77
N GLY A 218 17.17 -5.74 -21.38
CA GLY A 218 17.89 -6.56 -22.35
C GLY A 218 18.81 -7.61 -21.72
N LEU A 219 18.59 -7.96 -20.45
CA LEU A 219 19.35 -8.95 -19.70
C LEU A 219 18.47 -10.18 -19.41
N PRO A 220 18.24 -11.07 -20.39
CA PRO A 220 17.42 -12.25 -20.21
C PRO A 220 18.10 -13.31 -19.32
N THR A 221 17.29 -14.05 -18.56
CA THR A 221 17.70 -15.21 -17.76
C THR A 221 17.98 -16.44 -18.64
N GLN A 222 18.58 -17.49 -18.07
CA GLN A 222 18.76 -18.78 -18.74
C GLN A 222 17.43 -19.53 -18.81
N GLY A 223 16.60 -19.14 -19.77
CA GLY A 223 15.26 -19.68 -19.99
C GLY A 223 14.17 -18.89 -19.27
N SER A 224 12.94 -19.40 -19.36
CA SER A 224 11.77 -18.80 -18.71
C SER A 224 11.75 -19.17 -17.23
N ILE A 225 11.63 -18.16 -16.37
CA ILE A 225 11.43 -18.36 -14.93
C ILE A 225 9.96 -18.19 -14.60
N ASP A 226 9.35 -19.21 -13.99
CA ASP A 226 7.99 -19.15 -13.45
C ASP A 226 8.02 -19.38 -11.94
N VAL A 227 7.34 -18.50 -11.21
CA VAL A 227 7.22 -18.56 -9.74
C VAL A 227 5.83 -18.94 -9.28
N LYS A 228 4.83 -19.05 -10.18
CA LYS A 228 3.42 -19.23 -9.81
C LYS A 228 3.18 -20.52 -9.03
N ASP A 229 3.69 -21.63 -9.54
CA ASP A 229 3.50 -22.96 -8.94
C ASP A 229 4.45 -23.23 -7.76
N LEU A 230 5.40 -22.32 -7.52
CA LEU A 230 6.31 -22.36 -6.37
C LEU A 230 5.77 -21.60 -5.16
N ARG A 231 4.60 -20.95 -5.29
CA ARG A 231 3.97 -20.22 -4.19
C ARG A 231 3.29 -21.21 -3.25
N GLU A 232 3.53 -21.04 -1.97
CA GLU A 232 2.88 -21.84 -0.94
C GLU A 232 1.51 -21.23 -0.59
N SER A 233 0.46 -22.04 -0.55
CA SER A 233 -0.85 -21.61 -0.07
C SER A 233 -0.91 -21.68 1.45
N ASP A 234 -1.28 -20.58 2.09
CA ASP A 234 -1.67 -20.60 3.50
C ASP A 234 -3.10 -21.14 3.56
N MET A 235 -3.31 -22.26 4.26
CA MET A 235 -4.61 -22.93 4.35
C MET A 235 -5.54 -22.25 5.36
N GLU A 236 -4.99 -21.39 6.22
CA GLU A 236 -5.73 -20.66 7.24
C GLU A 236 -5.88 -19.19 6.83
N ASP A 237 -7.12 -18.70 6.84
CA ASP A 237 -7.38 -17.29 6.62
C ASP A 237 -6.80 -16.47 7.77
N ASP A 238 -6.36 -15.25 7.48
CA ASP A 238 -5.77 -14.37 8.50
C ASP A 238 -6.75 -14.06 9.65
N GLN A 239 -8.06 -14.19 9.41
CA GLN A 239 -9.10 -14.06 10.44
C GLN A 239 -9.10 -15.26 11.40
N ASP A 240 -8.87 -16.47 10.90
CA ASP A 240 -8.88 -17.71 11.70
C ASP A 240 -7.65 -17.80 12.63
N LYS A 241 -6.57 -17.11 12.27
CA LYS A 241 -5.36 -16.99 13.09
C LYS A 241 -5.54 -16.07 14.31
N VAL A 242 -6.56 -15.22 14.32
CA VAL A 242 -6.82 -14.30 15.43
C VAL A 242 -7.77 -14.98 16.42
N PRO A 243 -7.32 -15.30 17.64
CA PRO A 243 -8.21 -15.92 18.62
C PRO A 243 -9.39 -14.97 18.94
N PRO A 244 -10.60 -15.50 19.15
CA PRO A 244 -11.74 -14.70 19.58
C PRO A 244 -11.44 -13.95 20.88
N PHE A 245 -11.94 -12.71 21.01
CA PHE A 245 -11.78 -11.95 22.24
C PHE A 245 -12.42 -12.68 23.43
N GLU A 246 -11.64 -12.92 24.48
CA GLU A 246 -12.18 -13.41 25.73
C GLU A 246 -12.78 -12.28 26.57
N ARG A 247 -13.70 -12.63 27.49
CA ARG A 247 -14.24 -11.68 28.48
C ARG A 247 -13.12 -11.02 29.31
N SER A 248 -12.01 -11.72 29.52
CA SER A 248 -10.83 -11.24 30.23
C SER A 248 -10.13 -10.12 29.45
N ASP A 249 -10.04 -10.22 28.13
CA ASP A 249 -9.40 -9.24 27.26
C ASP A 249 -10.23 -7.97 27.11
N ILE A 250 -11.56 -8.13 27.03
CA ILE A 250 -12.49 -7.00 27.08
C ILE A 250 -12.33 -6.25 28.41
N ARG A 251 -12.18 -6.95 29.54
CA ARG A 251 -11.93 -6.32 30.84
C ARG A 251 -10.62 -5.53 30.85
N LYS A 252 -9.53 -6.10 30.34
CA LYS A 252 -8.23 -5.39 30.22
C LYS A 252 -8.35 -4.13 29.37
N LEU A 253 -9.16 -4.15 28.31
CA LEU A 253 -9.42 -2.98 27.46
C LEU A 253 -10.09 -1.84 28.26
N PHE A 254 -11.11 -2.16 29.05
CA PHE A 254 -11.81 -1.19 29.91
C PHE A 254 -11.02 -0.76 31.15
N GLU A 255 -10.12 -1.61 31.62
CA GLU A 255 -9.08 -1.24 32.59
C GLU A 255 -7.97 -0.40 31.95
N GLY A 256 -8.00 -0.11 30.65
CA GLY A 256 -7.04 0.78 30.01
C GLY A 256 -7.14 2.22 30.52
N SER A 257 -6.00 2.93 30.57
CA SER A 257 -5.93 4.33 31.00
C SER A 257 -6.79 5.28 30.15
N ILE A 258 -7.06 4.91 28.90
CA ILE A 258 -7.93 5.65 27.97
C ILE A 258 -9.38 5.64 28.48
N TRP A 259 -9.86 4.48 28.96
CA TRP A 259 -11.22 4.28 29.45
C TRP A 259 -11.42 4.69 30.92
N ARG A 260 -10.34 4.71 31.72
CA ARG A 260 -10.34 5.29 33.08
C ARG A 260 -10.24 6.82 33.13
N SER A 261 -10.20 7.51 31.98
CA SER A 261 -9.89 8.95 31.90
C SER A 261 -10.90 9.87 32.59
N THR A 262 -12.11 9.40 32.91
CA THR A 262 -13.05 10.12 33.78
C THR A 262 -12.58 10.20 35.24
N MET A 263 -11.63 9.35 35.65
CA MET A 263 -10.95 9.37 36.95
C MET A 263 -9.53 9.96 36.86
N SER A 264 -9.23 10.74 35.82
CA SER A 264 -8.02 11.56 35.82
C SER A 264 -8.11 12.53 36.99
N LYS A 265 -7.38 12.23 38.08
CA LYS A 265 -6.99 13.20 39.10
C LYS A 265 -6.14 14.28 38.41
N ARG A 266 -6.77 15.16 37.61
CA ARG A 266 -6.19 16.47 37.31
C ARG A 266 -5.79 17.02 38.66
N LYS A 267 -4.50 17.34 38.86
CA LYS A 267 -4.01 17.92 40.11
C LYS A 267 -4.85 19.17 40.38
N GLN A 268 -5.82 19.05 41.28
CA GLN A 268 -6.63 20.19 41.68
C GLN A 268 -5.75 21.01 42.61
N HIS A 269 -5.32 22.16 42.13
CA HIS A 269 -4.57 23.09 42.96
C HIS A 269 -5.53 23.80 43.91
N ALA A 270 -5.16 23.87 45.19
CA ALA A 270 -5.90 24.61 46.20
C ALA A 270 -6.05 26.10 45.81
N PRO A 271 -7.17 26.77 46.14
CA PRO A 271 -7.40 28.18 45.80
C PRO A 271 -6.26 29.11 46.28
N GLU A 272 -5.74 28.86 47.49
CA GLU A 272 -4.62 29.61 48.08
C GLU A 272 -3.34 29.50 47.25
N PHE A 273 -3.05 28.29 46.75
CA PHE A 273 -1.88 28.04 45.91
C PHE A 273 -2.00 28.77 44.56
N LYS A 274 -3.19 28.76 43.95
CA LYS A 274 -3.47 29.50 42.72
C LYS A 274 -3.27 31.01 42.91
N ALA A 275 -3.79 31.56 44.01
CA ALA A 275 -3.64 32.98 44.35
C ALA A 275 -2.18 33.36 44.57
N LYS A 276 -1.40 32.53 45.29
CA LYS A 276 0.04 32.75 45.51
C LYS A 276 0.82 32.79 44.20
N VAL A 277 0.60 31.82 43.31
CA VAL A 277 1.28 31.75 42.02
C VAL A 277 0.86 32.91 41.10
N ALA A 278 -0.42 33.30 41.12
CA ALA A 278 -0.93 34.44 40.36
C ALA A 278 -0.36 35.78 40.83
N LEU A 279 -0.21 35.99 42.15
CA LEU A 279 0.41 37.19 42.72
C LEU A 279 1.89 37.29 42.35
N GLU A 280 2.64 36.20 42.42
CA GLU A 280 4.06 36.20 42.05
C GLU A 280 4.24 36.47 40.54
N ALA A 281 3.34 35.93 39.71
CA ALA A 281 3.28 36.24 38.27
C ALA A 281 2.84 37.68 37.97
N LEU A 282 2.14 38.35 38.89
CA LEU A 282 1.73 39.76 38.79
C LEU A 282 2.85 40.73 39.17
N LYS A 283 3.63 40.40 40.21
CA LYS A 283 4.80 41.18 40.62
C LYS A 283 5.86 41.29 39.52
N GLY A 284 5.98 40.26 38.67
CA GLY A 284 6.84 40.29 37.48
C GLY A 284 8.34 40.14 37.76
N GLU A 285 8.72 39.78 38.98
CA GLU A 285 10.13 39.57 39.38
C GLU A 285 10.76 38.32 38.75
N GLN A 286 9.93 37.35 38.34
CA GLN A 286 10.34 36.10 37.70
C GLN A 286 9.51 35.87 36.43
N THR A 287 10.14 35.26 35.42
CA THR A 287 9.45 34.89 34.18
C THR A 287 8.46 33.75 34.43
N VAL A 288 7.43 33.63 33.57
CA VAL A 288 6.44 32.53 33.67
C VAL A 288 7.10 31.15 33.57
N SER A 289 8.22 31.04 32.85
CA SER A 289 9.00 29.80 32.71
C SER A 289 9.72 29.41 34.02
N GLU A 290 10.28 30.39 34.72
CA GLU A 290 10.92 30.19 36.02
C GLU A 290 9.89 29.85 37.11
N LEU A 291 8.73 30.52 37.10
CA LEU A 291 7.62 30.21 37.99
C LEU A 291 7.04 28.81 37.73
N ALA A 292 6.94 28.41 36.45
CA ALA A 292 6.51 27.07 36.08
C ALA A 292 7.45 25.99 36.62
N SER A 293 8.76 26.24 36.54
CA SER A 293 9.79 25.34 37.06
C SER A 293 9.80 25.29 38.59
N ARG A 294 9.65 26.45 39.25
CA ARG A 294 9.68 26.57 40.72
C ARG A 294 8.46 25.97 41.40
N PHE A 295 7.27 26.16 40.82
CA PHE A 295 6.00 25.71 41.40
C PHE A 295 5.49 24.38 40.80
N GLY A 296 6.15 23.86 39.76
CA GLY A 296 5.76 22.62 39.09
C GLY A 296 4.41 22.73 38.37
N VAL A 297 4.08 23.91 37.85
CA VAL A 297 2.80 24.24 37.21
C VAL A 297 3.03 24.60 35.75
N HIS A 298 2.14 24.15 34.86
CA HIS A 298 2.25 24.47 33.44
C HIS A 298 2.09 26.00 33.19
N PRO A 299 2.92 26.64 32.34
CA PRO A 299 2.86 28.08 32.06
C PRO A 299 1.46 28.62 31.71
N THR A 300 0.68 27.85 30.95
CA THR A 300 -0.71 28.19 30.61
C THR A 300 -1.60 28.36 31.83
N MET A 301 -1.43 27.52 32.87
CA MET A 301 -2.22 27.61 34.11
C MET A 301 -1.86 28.85 34.92
N ILE A 302 -0.57 29.23 34.93
CA ILE A 302 -0.10 30.45 35.59
C ILE A 302 -0.73 31.68 34.96
N ASN A 303 -0.73 31.76 33.62
CA ASN A 303 -1.38 32.85 32.89
C ASN A 303 -2.90 32.88 33.13
N GLN A 304 -3.54 31.71 33.17
CA GLN A 304 -4.97 31.61 33.48
C GLN A 304 -5.29 32.14 34.89
N TRP A 305 -4.50 31.77 35.90
CA TRP A 305 -4.73 32.23 37.27
C TRP A 305 -4.40 33.71 37.45
N LYS A 306 -3.37 34.22 36.76
CA LYS A 306 -3.06 35.65 36.72
C LYS A 306 -4.24 36.47 36.19
N ARG A 307 -4.86 36.03 35.09
CA ARG A 307 -6.06 36.66 34.53
C ARG A 307 -7.25 36.56 35.47
N ALA A 308 -7.54 35.36 36.00
CA ALA A 308 -8.64 35.16 36.94
C ALA A 308 -8.52 36.01 38.21
N LEU A 309 -7.30 36.25 38.70
CA LEU A 309 -7.06 37.12 39.84
C LEU A 309 -7.32 38.59 39.51
N LEU A 310 -6.91 39.05 38.32
CA LEU A 310 -7.19 40.42 37.85
C LEU A 310 -8.68 40.65 37.64
N ASP A 311 -9.36 39.72 36.97
CA ASP A 311 -10.80 39.80 36.67
C ASP A 311 -11.65 39.72 37.95
N GLY A 312 -11.19 38.94 38.94
CA GLY A 312 -11.87 38.80 40.24
C GLY A 312 -11.49 39.86 41.28
N ALA A 313 -10.45 40.67 41.05
CA ALA A 313 -9.94 41.62 42.04
C ALA A 313 -10.97 42.70 42.40
N SER A 314 -11.75 43.19 41.43
CA SER A 314 -12.80 44.18 41.66
C SER A 314 -13.89 43.64 42.60
N GLY A 315 -14.29 42.38 42.42
CA GLY A 315 -15.31 41.73 43.25
C GLY A 315 -14.89 41.46 44.70
N VAL A 316 -13.59 41.53 45.04
CA VAL A 316 -13.11 41.43 46.43
C VAL A 316 -13.40 42.71 47.22
N PHE A 317 -13.46 43.86 46.54
CA PHE A 317 -13.74 45.16 47.16
C PHE A 317 -15.23 45.55 47.11
N GLU A 318 -16.07 44.79 46.39
CA GLU A 318 -17.52 44.92 46.46
C GLU A 318 -18.04 44.38 47.81
N ARG A 319 -18.60 45.26 48.64
CA ARG A 319 -19.12 44.91 49.98
C ARG A 319 -20.43 44.12 49.85
N GLY A 320 -20.33 42.80 49.73
CA GLY A 320 -21.48 41.88 49.74
C GLY A 320 -21.08 40.49 49.29
N GLY A 321 -20.84 39.60 50.25
CA GLY A 321 -20.27 38.27 50.01
C GLY A 321 -21.03 37.42 48.99
N ARG A 322 -20.26 36.67 48.18
CA ARG A 322 -20.64 35.51 47.35
C ARG A 322 -22.09 35.53 46.85
N LYS A 323 -22.31 35.99 45.61
CA LYS A 323 -23.48 35.55 44.85
C LYS A 323 -23.48 34.03 44.85
N ALA A 324 -24.50 33.41 45.45
CA ALA A 324 -24.76 31.99 45.26
C ALA A 324 -24.81 31.73 43.75
N PRO A 325 -24.22 30.63 43.24
CA PRO A 325 -24.33 30.31 41.83
C PRO A 325 -25.81 30.30 41.49
N VAL A 326 -26.21 31.11 40.50
CA VAL A 326 -27.55 31.05 39.93
C VAL A 326 -27.61 29.68 39.27
N ILE A 327 -28.21 28.72 39.96
CA ILE A 327 -28.44 27.38 39.42
C ILE A 327 -29.56 27.57 38.39
N ASP A 328 -29.20 27.42 37.12
CA ASP A 328 -30.15 27.42 36.03
C ASP A 328 -31.00 26.14 36.13
N GLU A 329 -32.23 26.28 36.62
CA GLU A 329 -33.17 25.16 36.84
C GLU A 329 -33.43 24.37 35.55
N ASP A 330 -33.34 25.03 34.38
CA ASP A 330 -33.48 24.38 33.08
C ASP A 330 -32.29 23.46 32.78
N GLN A 331 -31.06 23.87 33.12
CA GLN A 331 -29.87 23.00 32.99
C GLN A 331 -29.95 21.78 33.91
N VAL A 332 -30.47 21.96 35.13
CA VAL A 332 -30.66 20.84 36.07
C VAL A 332 -31.68 19.85 35.52
N ARG A 333 -32.77 20.34 34.93
CA ARG A 333 -33.78 19.50 34.28
C ARG A 333 -33.20 18.71 33.10
N ASP A 334 -32.44 19.37 32.25
CA ASP A 334 -31.82 18.74 31.07
C ASP A 334 -30.79 17.66 31.46
N LEU A 335 -30.00 17.94 32.50
CA LEU A 335 -29.06 16.96 33.05
C LEU A 335 -29.79 15.75 33.64
N HIS A 336 -30.88 15.96 34.38
CA HIS A 336 -31.70 14.86 34.90
C HIS A 336 -32.34 14.04 33.78
N ALA A 337 -32.83 14.68 32.71
CA ALA A 337 -33.36 13.99 31.55
C ALA A 337 -32.28 13.11 30.87
N LYS A 338 -31.05 13.64 30.73
CA LYS A 338 -29.93 12.88 30.14
C LYS A 338 -29.50 11.70 31.00
N ILE A 339 -29.50 11.85 32.31
CA ILE A 339 -29.24 10.74 33.25
C ILE A 339 -30.30 9.65 33.09
N GLY A 340 -31.57 10.01 32.94
CA GLY A 340 -32.66 9.06 32.67
C GLY A 340 -32.47 8.30 31.35
N GLU A 341 -32.16 9.01 30.27
CA GLU A 341 -31.89 8.41 28.96
C GLU A 341 -30.74 7.40 29.02
N LEU A 342 -29.63 7.77 29.68
CA LEU A 342 -28.47 6.90 29.86
C LEU A 342 -28.78 5.69 30.73
N ALA A 343 -29.58 5.85 31.78
CA ALA A 343 -30.00 4.74 32.65
C ALA A 343 -30.85 3.71 31.86
N VAL A 344 -31.77 4.19 31.02
CA VAL A 344 -32.58 3.31 30.14
C VAL A 344 -31.69 2.60 29.14
N ALA A 345 -30.78 3.32 28.47
CA ALA A 345 -29.83 2.73 27.51
C ALA A 345 -28.93 1.66 28.17
N ASN A 346 -28.40 1.92 29.35
CA ASN A 346 -27.59 0.94 30.10
C ASN A 346 -28.41 -0.29 30.50
N SER A 347 -29.64 -0.11 31.01
CA SER A 347 -30.52 -1.24 31.37
C SER A 347 -30.89 -2.10 30.16
N PHE A 348 -31.03 -1.48 28.99
CA PHE A 348 -31.27 -2.17 27.73
C PHE A 348 -30.05 -2.97 27.30
N LEU A 349 -28.86 -2.37 27.34
CA LEU A 349 -27.60 -3.03 27.01
C LEU A 349 -27.32 -4.21 27.95
N GLU A 350 -27.49 -4.06 29.26
CA GLU A 350 -27.36 -5.16 30.22
C GLU A 350 -28.30 -6.33 29.91
N ARG A 351 -29.55 -6.03 29.53
CA ARG A 351 -30.54 -7.06 29.15
C ARG A 351 -30.16 -7.77 27.85
N LYS A 352 -29.57 -7.06 26.88
CA LYS A 352 -29.11 -7.64 25.61
C LYS A 352 -27.78 -8.38 25.74
N LEU A 353 -26.95 -8.04 26.73
CA LEU A 353 -25.70 -8.72 27.04
C LEU A 353 -25.89 -10.00 27.89
N LYS A 354 -26.96 -10.10 28.70
CA LYS A 354 -27.27 -11.31 29.50
C LYS A 354 -27.36 -12.63 28.69
N PRO A 355 -28.00 -12.68 27.51
CA PRO A 355 -28.00 -13.87 26.64
C PRO A 355 -26.61 -14.33 26.18
N TRP A 356 -25.63 -13.43 26.18
CA TRP A 356 -24.22 -13.71 25.84
C TRP A 356 -23.39 -14.04 27.10
N GLY A 357 -24.03 -14.05 28.27
CA GLY A 357 -23.47 -14.29 29.60
C GLY A 357 -23.69 -15.71 30.15
N GLY A 358 -24.11 -16.67 29.32
CA GLY A 358 -24.36 -18.06 29.73
C GLY A 358 -23.15 -18.97 29.49
N LYS A 359 -22.63 -19.55 30.60
CA LYS A 359 -21.54 -20.53 30.76
C LYS A 359 -20.21 -20.17 30.09
#